data_AF-A0A1C4Q9N8-F1
#
_entry.id   AF-A0A1C4Q9N8-F1
#
_cell.length_a   1.000
_cell.length_b   1.000
_cell.length_c   1.000
_cell.angle_alpha   90.00
_cell.angle_beta   90.00
_cell.angle_gamma   90.00
#
_symmetry.space_group_name_H-M   'P 1'
#
loop_
_entity.id
_entity.type
_entity.pdbx_description
1 polymer ?
#
loop_
_entity_poly.entity_id
_entity_poly.type
_entity_poly.pdbx_seq_one_letter_code
_entity_poly.pdbx_strand_id
1 'polypeptide(L)'
;MARWRPGERVAWDGPGEGAGTSRPPLPDLPCFPALRGWAGWCEGLARLGLRHAADLLRPPAPAGTTVFGAPPGAGQDDGFRVLDGVWLRARGTRWRRVDEEALRTVRADWSACGDPRAAGAVALVDPLLVFVRHDPAGLRRVVLWQVACLLRDGTAGPTEEAAVALGVHRDEARYLAAAVALGFAADGPGRAAAERLADEWPDRRLCRAERTLAEVPDTGRDHVLAEVARGVRARRGEVDRLVAEARRL
;
A
#
# COMPACT_ATOMS: atom_id res chain seq x y z
N MET A 1 9.18 -21.74 23.22
CA MET A 1 8.52 -20.58 22.59
C MET A 1 9.34 -20.20 21.36
N ALA A 2 8.85 -20.53 20.16
CA ALA A 2 9.56 -20.20 18.92
C ALA A 2 9.31 -18.73 18.57
N ARG A 3 10.39 -17.94 18.52
CA ARG A 3 10.36 -16.53 18.11
C ARG A 3 10.20 -16.49 16.58
N TRP A 4 9.07 -16.00 16.10
CA TRP A 4 8.80 -15.80 14.68
C TRP A 4 9.91 -14.96 14.02
N ARG A 5 10.35 -15.37 12.83
CA ARG A 5 11.37 -14.68 12.03
C ARG A 5 10.79 -14.23 10.68
N PRO A 6 11.16 -13.03 10.20
CA PRO A 6 10.81 -12.60 8.85
C PRO A 6 11.29 -13.59 7.78
N GLY A 7 10.42 -13.98 6.84
CA GLY A 7 10.72 -14.89 5.74
C GLY A 7 10.36 -16.38 5.96
N GLU A 8 9.95 -16.77 7.17
CA GLU A 8 9.42 -18.13 7.43
C GLU A 8 7.91 -18.21 7.19
N ARG A 9 7.46 -19.30 6.56
CA ARG A 9 6.03 -19.61 6.41
C ARG A 9 5.41 -19.82 7.78
N VAL A 10 4.34 -19.09 8.06
CA VAL A 10 3.48 -19.39 9.21
C VAL A 10 2.53 -20.52 8.79
N ALA A 11 2.82 -21.75 9.22
CA ALA A 11 1.89 -22.85 9.09
C ALA A 11 0.71 -22.60 10.05
N TRP A 12 -0.50 -22.54 9.52
CA TRP A 12 -1.72 -22.44 10.32
C TRP A 12 -2.78 -23.36 9.71
N ASP A 13 -3.16 -24.40 10.46
CA ASP A 13 -3.97 -25.52 9.98
C ASP A 13 -5.47 -25.39 10.30
N GLY A 14 -6.07 -24.21 10.13
CA GLY A 14 -7.51 -24.09 10.35
C GLY A 14 -7.90 -23.96 11.83
N PRO A 15 -9.21 -23.76 12.11
CA PRO A 15 -9.72 -23.70 13.47
C PRO A 15 -9.78 -25.13 14.04
N GLY A 16 -8.65 -25.62 14.54
CA GLY A 16 -8.63 -26.75 15.44
C GLY A 16 -9.16 -26.30 16.80
N GLU A 17 -10.28 -26.86 17.23
CA GLU A 17 -10.71 -26.86 18.63
C GLU A 17 -9.66 -27.61 19.45
N GLY A 18 -8.58 -26.92 19.81
CA GLY A 18 -7.43 -27.52 20.47
C GLY A 18 -6.62 -26.42 21.12
N ALA A 19 -6.57 -26.47 22.45
CA ALA A 19 -5.93 -25.47 23.30
C ALA A 19 -4.50 -25.11 22.86
N GLY A 20 -4.22 -23.80 22.77
CA GLY A 20 -2.88 -23.27 23.04
C GLY A 20 -2.02 -22.76 21.88
N THR A 21 -2.48 -22.76 20.63
CA THR A 21 -1.75 -22.05 19.56
C THR A 21 -2.21 -20.61 19.48
N SER A 22 -1.45 -19.71 20.13
CA SER A 22 -1.61 -18.26 20.01
C SER A 22 -1.76 -17.90 18.54
N ARG A 23 -2.94 -17.38 18.14
CA ARG A 23 -3.16 -16.83 16.81
C ARG A 23 -1.98 -15.88 16.49
N PRO A 24 -1.30 -16.02 15.34
CA PRO A 24 -0.25 -15.09 14.99
C PRO A 24 -0.83 -13.67 15.00
N PRO A 25 -0.06 -12.66 15.46
CA PRO A 25 -0.56 -11.29 15.48
C PRO A 25 -1.01 -10.91 14.07
N LEU A 26 -2.18 -10.26 13.98
CA LEU A 26 -2.68 -9.76 12.70
C LEU A 26 -1.71 -8.73 12.13
N PRO A 27 -1.59 -8.63 10.80
CA PRO A 27 -0.70 -7.67 10.18
C PRO A 27 -1.10 -6.24 10.54
N ASP A 28 -0.11 -5.38 10.77
CA ASP A 28 -0.35 -3.96 10.96
C ASP A 28 -0.71 -3.31 9.62
N LEU A 29 -1.88 -2.67 9.60
CA LEU A 29 -2.38 -1.92 8.46
C LEU A 29 -1.87 -0.47 8.52
N PRO A 30 -1.55 0.13 7.36
CA PRO A 30 -1.16 1.53 7.31
C PRO A 30 -2.36 2.40 7.73
N CYS A 31 -2.07 3.45 8.49
CA CYS A 31 -3.06 4.46 8.88
C CYS A 31 -3.22 5.54 7.81
N PHE A 32 -2.30 5.61 6.84
CA PHE A 32 -2.38 6.50 5.67
C PHE A 32 -1.46 6.00 4.53
N PRO A 33 -1.73 6.37 3.26
CA PRO A 33 -0.98 5.86 2.09
C PRO A 33 0.41 6.49 1.91
N ALA A 34 0.64 7.67 2.49
CA ALA A 34 1.89 8.46 2.38
C ALA A 34 2.32 8.90 0.96
N LEU A 35 1.58 8.52 -0.08
CA LEU A 35 1.79 8.96 -1.45
C LEU A 35 1.11 10.31 -1.69
N ARG A 36 1.85 11.27 -2.24
CA ARG A 36 1.32 12.58 -2.65
C ARG A 36 0.38 12.45 -3.85
N GLY A 37 -0.63 13.31 -3.90
CA GLY A 37 -1.63 13.32 -4.97
C GLY A 37 -2.49 12.05 -4.98
N TRP A 38 -2.72 11.45 -3.82
CA TRP A 38 -3.39 10.15 -3.68
C TRP A 38 -4.69 10.05 -4.47
N ALA A 39 -5.59 11.02 -4.29
CA ALA A 39 -6.89 11.04 -4.98
C ALA A 39 -6.74 11.03 -6.51
N GLY A 40 -5.91 11.93 -7.05
CA GLY A 40 -5.64 12.00 -8.49
C GLY A 40 -4.95 10.74 -9.04
N TRP A 41 -4.11 10.10 -8.22
CA TRP A 41 -3.47 8.82 -8.55
C TRP A 41 -4.49 7.68 -8.61
N CYS A 42 -5.41 7.59 -7.64
CA CYS A 42 -6.52 6.63 -7.65
C CYS A 42 -7.48 6.85 -8.83
N GLU A 43 -7.84 8.10 -9.13
CA GLU A 43 -8.62 8.46 -10.31
C GLU A 43 -7.90 8.05 -11.61
N GLY A 44 -6.57 8.20 -11.65
CA GLY A 44 -5.74 7.71 -12.73
C GLY A 44 -5.87 6.21 -12.94
N LEU A 45 -5.73 5.41 -11.87
CA LEU A 45 -5.92 3.96 -11.95
C LEU A 45 -7.32 3.58 -12.46
N ALA A 46 -8.36 4.21 -11.92
CA ALA A 46 -9.74 3.96 -12.31
C ALA A 46 -9.97 4.28 -13.80
N ARG A 47 -9.41 5.38 -14.32
CA ARG A 47 -9.46 5.73 -15.76
C ARG A 47 -8.77 4.70 -16.66
N LEU A 48 -7.77 3.99 -16.16
CA LEU A 48 -7.10 2.90 -16.89
C LEU A 48 -7.79 1.54 -16.72
N GLY A 49 -8.89 1.48 -15.97
CA GLY A 49 -9.59 0.25 -15.63
C GLY A 49 -8.79 -0.69 -14.72
N LEU A 50 -7.83 -0.15 -13.96
CA LEU A 50 -7.03 -0.91 -13.00
C LEU A 50 -7.71 -0.85 -11.63
N ARG A 51 -7.84 -1.99 -10.94
CA ARG A 51 -8.55 -2.05 -9.65
C ARG A 51 -7.72 -1.41 -8.54
N HIS A 52 -6.41 -1.65 -8.57
CA HIS A 52 -5.47 -1.14 -7.58
C HIS A 52 -4.02 -1.13 -8.10
N ALA A 53 -3.13 -0.58 -7.29
CA ALA A 53 -1.69 -0.52 -7.44
C ALA A 53 -1.08 -1.83 -7.96
N ALA A 54 -1.46 -2.99 -7.40
CA ALA A 54 -0.87 -4.26 -7.84
C ALA A 54 -1.22 -4.66 -9.29
N ASP A 55 -2.34 -4.19 -9.85
CA ASP A 55 -2.67 -4.40 -11.26
C ASP A 55 -1.74 -3.54 -12.15
N LEU A 56 -1.39 -2.33 -11.71
CA LEU A 56 -0.42 -1.47 -12.41
C LEU A 56 0.96 -2.12 -12.52
N LEU A 57 1.34 -2.96 -11.56
CA LEU A 57 2.64 -3.66 -11.54
C LEU A 57 2.71 -4.86 -12.51
N ARG A 58 1.62 -5.12 -13.24
CA ARG A 58 1.47 -6.26 -14.16
C ARG A 58 1.12 -5.76 -15.57
N PRO A 59 2.09 -5.16 -16.29
CA PRO A 59 1.86 -4.73 -17.66
C PRO A 59 1.42 -5.91 -18.54
N PRO A 60 0.59 -5.65 -19.55
CA PRO A 60 0.16 -6.68 -20.49
C PRO A 60 1.37 -7.20 -21.28
N ALA A 61 1.26 -8.45 -21.76
CA ALA A 61 2.30 -9.03 -22.59
C ALA A 61 2.49 -8.20 -23.88
N PRO A 62 3.74 -7.97 -24.34
CA PRO A 62 3.98 -7.29 -25.60
C PRO A 62 3.32 -8.04 -26.76
N ALA A 63 2.78 -7.30 -27.73
CA ALA A 63 2.20 -7.86 -28.95
C ALA A 63 3.21 -8.80 -29.65
N GLY A 64 2.80 -10.04 -29.95
CA GLY A 64 3.64 -11.06 -30.59
C GLY A 64 4.42 -11.97 -29.63
N THR A 65 4.29 -11.81 -28.31
CA THR A 65 4.89 -12.73 -27.33
C THR A 65 4.06 -14.01 -27.22
N THR A 66 4.67 -15.18 -27.47
CA THR A 66 4.00 -16.47 -27.26
C THR A 66 3.73 -16.72 -25.77
N VAL A 67 2.74 -17.56 -25.45
CA VAL A 67 2.30 -17.89 -24.07
C VAL A 67 3.46 -18.37 -23.16
N PHE A 68 4.55 -18.88 -23.75
CA PHE A 68 5.75 -19.31 -23.02
C PHE A 68 6.72 -18.19 -22.64
N GLY A 69 6.57 -16.98 -23.20
CA GLY A 69 7.45 -15.83 -22.98
C GLY A 69 6.90 -14.75 -22.04
N ALA A 70 5.60 -14.69 -21.82
CA ALA A 70 5.00 -13.64 -20.98
C ALA A 70 5.03 -14.01 -19.48
N PRO A 71 5.25 -13.06 -18.55
CA PRO A 71 4.88 -13.27 -17.16
C PRO A 71 3.37 -13.52 -17.05
N PRO A 72 2.89 -14.31 -16.07
CA PRO A 72 1.48 -14.60 -15.95
C PRO A 72 0.68 -13.31 -15.70
N GLY A 73 -0.41 -13.14 -16.46
CA GLY A 73 -1.28 -11.98 -16.34
C GLY A 73 -2.14 -12.00 -15.07
N ALA A 74 -2.84 -10.89 -14.79
CA ALA A 74 -3.63 -10.65 -13.57
C ALA A 74 -4.83 -11.60 -13.31
N GLY A 75 -4.99 -12.67 -14.10
CA GLY A 75 -5.96 -13.75 -13.89
C GLY A 75 -5.41 -15.16 -14.10
N GLN A 76 -4.09 -15.30 -14.29
CA GLN A 76 -3.41 -16.58 -14.52
C GLN A 76 -2.34 -16.89 -13.47
N ASP A 77 -2.10 -15.99 -12.51
CA ASP A 77 -1.20 -16.23 -11.38
C ASP A 77 -1.96 -16.45 -10.06
N ASP A 78 -1.27 -17.02 -9.08
CA ASP A 78 -1.76 -17.26 -7.72
C ASP A 78 -2.03 -15.96 -6.92
N GLY A 79 -2.07 -14.79 -7.58
CA GLY A 79 -2.18 -13.47 -6.96
C GLY A 79 -0.84 -12.84 -6.57
N PHE A 80 -0.88 -11.78 -5.78
CA PHE A 80 0.30 -11.08 -5.22
C PHE A 80 0.34 -11.22 -3.70
N ARG A 81 1.54 -11.09 -3.14
CA ARG A 81 1.76 -10.99 -1.68
C ARG A 81 2.05 -9.54 -1.31
N VAL A 82 1.60 -9.11 -0.14
CA VAL A 82 1.68 -7.73 0.33
C VAL A 82 2.07 -7.63 1.81
N LEU A 83 1.89 -8.69 2.62
CA LEU A 83 2.02 -8.55 4.08
C LEU A 83 3.44 -8.24 4.56
N ASP A 84 4.48 -8.74 3.89
CA ASP A 84 5.91 -8.52 4.22
C ASP A 84 6.67 -7.69 3.16
N GLY A 85 5.98 -7.27 2.11
CA GLY A 85 6.51 -6.62 0.94
C GLY A 85 5.58 -6.88 -0.23
N VAL A 86 5.73 -6.14 -1.34
CA VAL A 86 4.95 -6.45 -2.54
C VAL A 86 5.70 -7.49 -3.34
N TRP A 87 5.11 -8.65 -3.54
CA TRP A 87 5.70 -9.74 -4.33
C TRP A 87 4.76 -10.17 -5.44
N LEU A 88 5.31 -10.30 -6.63
CA LEU A 88 4.62 -10.79 -7.81
C LEU A 88 5.18 -12.15 -8.21
N ARG A 89 4.35 -12.93 -8.90
CA ARG A 89 4.80 -14.18 -9.51
C ARG A 89 5.79 -13.87 -10.63
N ALA A 90 6.99 -14.42 -10.54
CA ALA A 90 7.94 -14.43 -11.64
C ALA A 90 7.66 -15.66 -12.53
N ARG A 91 8.46 -15.84 -13.59
CA ARG A 91 8.42 -17.08 -14.38
C ARG A 91 8.66 -18.32 -13.49
N GLY A 92 7.87 -19.36 -13.71
CA GLY A 92 7.93 -20.61 -12.94
C GLY A 92 7.39 -20.45 -11.52
N THR A 93 8.03 -21.11 -10.55
CA THR A 93 7.55 -21.15 -9.16
C THR A 93 8.18 -20.11 -8.22
N ARG A 94 8.85 -19.09 -8.77
CA ARG A 94 9.57 -18.07 -7.97
C ARG A 94 8.73 -16.82 -7.71
N TRP A 95 8.94 -16.22 -6.53
CA TRP A 95 8.39 -14.92 -6.16
C TRP A 95 9.46 -13.85 -6.39
N ARG A 96 9.07 -12.72 -6.98
CA ARG A 96 9.93 -11.56 -7.16
C ARG A 96 9.39 -10.41 -6.33
N ARG A 97 10.23 -9.86 -5.45
CA ARG A 97 9.91 -8.63 -4.71
C ARG A 97 9.84 -7.48 -5.69
N VAL A 98 8.88 -6.60 -5.52
CA VAL A 98 8.79 -5.34 -6.26
C VAL A 98 9.54 -4.28 -5.49
N ASP A 99 10.77 -4.03 -5.94
CA ASP A 99 11.62 -2.94 -5.50
C ASP A 99 11.74 -1.87 -6.61
N GLU A 100 12.66 -0.92 -6.43
CA GLU A 100 12.87 0.15 -7.40
C GLU A 100 13.32 -0.37 -8.78
N GLU A 101 14.16 -1.40 -8.82
CA GLU A 101 14.59 -2.01 -10.09
C GLU A 101 13.41 -2.67 -10.79
N ALA A 102 12.61 -3.44 -10.06
CA ALA A 102 11.40 -4.05 -10.59
C ALA A 102 10.40 -2.99 -11.10
N LEU A 103 10.26 -1.84 -10.44
CA LEU A 103 9.42 -0.73 -10.91
C LEU A 103 9.96 -0.10 -12.20
N ARG A 104 11.29 0.03 -12.36
CA ARG A 104 11.89 0.47 -13.63
C ARG A 104 11.58 -0.51 -14.75
N THR A 105 11.63 -1.81 -14.49
CA THR A 105 11.22 -2.84 -15.45
C THR A 105 9.74 -2.70 -15.79
N VAL A 106 8.85 -2.59 -14.80
CA VAL A 106 7.40 -2.39 -15.03
C VAL A 106 7.14 -1.16 -15.90
N ARG A 107 7.84 -0.05 -15.64
CA ARG A 107 7.74 1.17 -16.45
C ARG A 107 8.16 0.94 -17.90
N ALA A 108 9.29 0.24 -18.11
CA ALA A 108 9.80 -0.09 -19.44
C ALA A 108 8.85 -1.04 -20.19
N ASP A 109 8.32 -2.04 -19.49
CA ASP A 109 7.36 -3.01 -20.03
C ASP A 109 6.06 -2.33 -20.45
N TRP A 110 5.51 -1.40 -19.64
CA TRP A 110 4.36 -0.59 -20.04
C TRP A 110 4.66 0.23 -21.30
N SER A 111 5.85 0.81 -21.40
CA SER A 111 6.26 1.60 -22.58
C SER A 111 6.41 0.74 -23.84
N ALA A 112 6.79 -0.54 -23.68
CA ALA A 112 7.06 -1.47 -24.77
C ALA A 112 5.85 -2.34 -25.18
N CYS A 113 4.82 -2.45 -24.34
CA CYS A 113 3.73 -3.42 -24.55
C CYS A 113 2.75 -3.05 -25.68
N GLY A 114 2.73 -1.80 -26.13
CA GLY A 114 1.81 -1.32 -27.18
C GLY A 114 0.35 -1.16 -26.75
N ASP A 115 0.03 -1.30 -25.45
CA ASP A 115 -1.30 -1.07 -24.91
C ASP A 115 -1.66 0.44 -24.96
N PRO A 116 -2.87 0.84 -25.40
CA PRO A 116 -3.30 2.24 -25.43
C PRO A 116 -3.19 2.96 -24.07
N ARG A 117 -3.22 2.22 -22.96
CA ARG A 117 -3.09 2.73 -21.59
C ARG A 117 -1.65 3.01 -21.18
N ALA A 118 -0.66 2.60 -21.97
CA ALA A 118 0.76 2.64 -21.64
C ALA A 118 1.22 4.01 -21.11
N ALA A 119 0.90 5.10 -21.80
CA ALA A 119 1.30 6.45 -21.39
C ALA A 119 0.74 6.84 -20.02
N GLY A 120 -0.54 6.51 -19.76
CA GLY A 120 -1.17 6.75 -18.46
C GLY A 120 -0.58 5.87 -17.37
N ALA A 121 -0.31 4.60 -17.67
CA ALA A 121 0.29 3.67 -16.72
C ALA A 121 1.71 4.12 -16.32
N VAL A 122 2.54 4.54 -17.28
CA VAL A 122 3.88 5.10 -17.02
C VAL A 122 3.78 6.33 -16.12
N ALA A 123 2.84 7.24 -16.38
CA ALA A 123 2.63 8.43 -15.56
C ALA A 123 2.23 8.11 -14.11
N LEU A 124 1.58 6.96 -13.87
CA LEU A 124 1.24 6.49 -12.51
C LEU A 124 2.39 5.74 -11.83
N VAL A 125 3.30 5.13 -12.59
CA VAL A 125 4.49 4.45 -12.07
C VAL A 125 5.56 5.45 -11.64
N ASP A 126 5.69 6.58 -12.34
CA ASP A 126 6.74 7.58 -12.05
C ASP A 126 6.70 8.13 -10.61
N PRO A 127 5.54 8.51 -10.03
CA PRO A 127 5.45 8.87 -8.61
C PRO A 127 5.86 7.74 -7.66
N LEU A 128 5.56 6.48 -7.99
CA LEU A 128 5.96 5.33 -7.19
C LEU A 128 7.47 5.13 -7.19
N LEU A 129 8.14 5.35 -8.33
CA LEU A 129 9.61 5.30 -8.43
C LEU A 129 10.29 6.33 -7.53
N VAL A 130 9.76 7.55 -7.49
CA VAL A 130 10.27 8.59 -6.57
C VAL A 130 10.01 8.17 -5.13
N PHE A 131 8.82 7.64 -4.85
CA PHE A 131 8.41 7.27 -3.50
C PHE A 131 9.27 6.14 -2.92
N VAL A 132 9.50 5.04 -3.67
CA VAL A 132 10.28 3.89 -3.17
C VAL A 132 11.76 4.20 -2.91
N ARG A 133 12.33 5.23 -3.56
CA ARG A 133 13.69 5.69 -3.28
C ARG A 133 13.83 6.24 -1.87
N HIS A 134 12.77 6.86 -1.36
CA HIS A 134 12.75 7.47 -0.04
C HIS A 134 12.19 6.53 1.03
N ASP A 135 11.25 5.67 0.67
CA ASP A 135 10.67 4.64 1.53
C ASP A 135 10.58 3.29 0.79
N PRO A 136 11.55 2.37 1.01
CA PRO A 136 11.52 1.05 0.40
C PRO A 136 10.30 0.19 0.79
N ALA A 137 9.60 0.52 1.89
CA ALA A 137 8.34 -0.11 2.28
C ALA A 137 7.10 0.69 1.79
N GLY A 138 7.32 1.83 1.13
CA GLY A 138 6.27 2.72 0.66
C GLY A 138 5.33 2.07 -0.34
N LEU A 139 5.86 1.26 -1.27
CA LEU A 139 5.02 0.53 -2.23
C LEU A 139 4.06 -0.43 -1.51
N ARG A 140 4.53 -1.14 -0.48
CA ARG A 140 3.68 -2.01 0.35
C ARG A 140 2.58 -1.19 1.00
N ARG A 141 2.91 -0.02 1.59
CA ARG A 141 1.93 0.87 2.21
C ARG A 141 0.84 1.31 1.23
N VAL A 142 1.22 1.73 0.04
CA VAL A 142 0.28 2.15 -1.03
C VAL A 142 -0.64 1.01 -1.44
N VAL A 143 -0.09 -0.17 -1.76
CA VAL A 143 -0.88 -1.33 -2.16
C VAL A 143 -1.80 -1.77 -1.03
N LEU A 144 -1.27 -1.89 0.18
CA LEU A 144 -2.01 -2.38 1.35
C LEU A 144 -3.12 -1.43 1.76
N TRP A 145 -2.89 -0.11 1.72
CA TRP A 145 -3.92 0.90 1.96
C TRP A 145 -5.07 0.77 0.94
N GLN A 146 -4.76 0.71 -0.35
CA GLN A 146 -5.79 0.62 -1.39
C GLN A 146 -6.60 -0.66 -1.31
N VAL A 147 -5.94 -1.81 -1.11
CA VAL A 147 -6.62 -3.10 -0.97
C VAL A 147 -7.49 -3.10 0.29
N ALA A 148 -7.01 -2.51 1.40
CA ALA A 148 -7.80 -2.40 2.61
C ALA A 148 -9.04 -1.51 2.44
N CYS A 149 -8.95 -0.38 1.71
CA CYS A 149 -10.11 0.42 1.34
C CYS A 149 -11.12 -0.38 0.52
N LEU A 150 -10.67 -1.06 -0.54
CA LEU A 150 -11.53 -1.87 -1.41
C LEU A 150 -12.21 -3.02 -0.66
N LEU A 151 -11.50 -3.68 0.27
CA LEU A 151 -12.06 -4.72 1.14
C LEU A 151 -13.07 -4.17 2.13
N ARG A 152 -12.78 -3.01 2.71
CA ARG A 152 -13.63 -2.39 3.73
C ARG A 152 -14.92 -1.86 3.15
N ASP A 153 -14.86 -1.29 1.96
CA ASP A 153 -15.99 -0.61 1.30
C ASP A 153 -16.75 -1.54 0.34
N GLY A 154 -16.20 -2.72 0.07
CA GLY A 154 -16.82 -3.73 -0.79
C GLY A 154 -18.12 -4.29 -0.21
N THR A 155 -19.06 -4.64 -1.10
CA THR A 155 -20.40 -5.12 -0.73
C THR A 155 -20.41 -6.44 0.04
N ALA A 156 -19.41 -7.30 -0.20
CA ALA A 156 -19.24 -8.58 0.50
C ALA A 156 -18.60 -8.42 1.90
N GLY A 157 -18.14 -7.21 2.24
CA GLY A 157 -17.31 -6.95 3.41
C GLY A 157 -15.90 -7.55 3.29
N PRO A 158 -15.09 -7.42 4.36
CA PRO A 158 -13.70 -7.85 4.36
C PRO A 158 -13.60 -9.37 4.60
N THR A 159 -13.90 -10.16 3.58
CA THR A 159 -13.78 -11.63 3.58
C THR A 159 -12.49 -12.10 2.90
N GLU A 160 -12.11 -13.35 3.15
CA GLU A 160 -10.97 -13.99 2.46
C GLU A 160 -11.21 -14.05 0.96
N GLU A 161 -12.43 -14.42 0.55
CA GLU A 161 -12.82 -14.51 -0.86
C GLU A 161 -12.76 -13.15 -1.55
N ALA A 162 -13.16 -12.07 -0.86
CA ALA A 162 -13.03 -10.72 -1.39
C ALA A 162 -11.56 -10.32 -1.58
N ALA A 163 -10.67 -10.72 -0.66
CA ALA A 163 -9.24 -10.46 -0.79
C ALA A 163 -8.62 -11.25 -1.95
N VAL A 164 -9.01 -12.51 -2.13
CA VAL A 164 -8.60 -13.32 -3.29
C VAL A 164 -9.14 -12.73 -4.60
N ALA A 165 -10.37 -12.21 -4.61
CA ALA A 165 -10.96 -11.55 -5.79
C ALA A 165 -10.20 -10.26 -6.18
N LEU A 166 -9.63 -9.57 -5.20
CA LEU A 166 -8.68 -8.47 -5.40
C LEU A 166 -7.27 -8.96 -5.77
N GLY A 167 -7.07 -10.25 -6.00
CA GLY A 167 -5.78 -10.81 -6.43
C GLY A 167 -4.76 -10.98 -5.31
N VAL A 168 -5.15 -10.90 -4.03
CA VAL A 168 -4.26 -11.24 -2.91
C VAL A 168 -4.07 -12.76 -2.87
N HIS A 169 -2.84 -13.21 -2.65
CA HIS A 169 -2.52 -14.62 -2.56
C HIS A 169 -3.27 -15.29 -1.40
N ARG A 170 -3.76 -16.53 -1.62
CA ARG A 170 -4.59 -17.29 -0.65
C ARG A 170 -3.97 -17.38 0.74
N ASP A 171 -2.67 -17.64 0.83
CA ASP A 171 -1.94 -17.69 2.12
C ASP A 171 -2.04 -16.40 2.95
N GLU A 172 -2.26 -15.23 2.33
CA GLU A 172 -2.33 -13.92 3.00
C GLU A 172 -3.75 -13.38 3.13
N ALA A 173 -4.63 -13.77 2.19
CA ALA A 173 -5.98 -13.23 2.04
C ALA A 173 -6.78 -13.25 3.35
N ARG A 174 -6.75 -14.38 4.06
CA ARG A 174 -7.45 -14.54 5.34
C ARG A 174 -6.95 -13.61 6.44
N TYR A 175 -5.64 -13.43 6.54
CA TYR A 175 -5.02 -12.56 7.55
C TYR A 175 -5.28 -11.10 7.26
N LEU A 176 -5.22 -10.72 5.99
CA LEU A 176 -5.54 -9.37 5.55
C LEU A 176 -7.01 -9.03 5.81
N ALA A 177 -7.93 -9.91 5.38
CA ALA A 177 -9.36 -9.75 5.63
C ALA A 177 -9.67 -9.60 7.13
N ALA A 178 -9.07 -10.44 7.97
CA ALA A 178 -9.22 -10.36 9.42
C ALA A 178 -8.67 -9.04 10.01
N ALA A 179 -7.53 -8.53 9.52
CA ALA A 179 -6.98 -7.26 9.96
C ALA A 179 -7.89 -6.08 9.56
N VAL A 180 -8.43 -6.10 8.34
CA VAL A 180 -9.34 -5.06 7.85
C VAL A 180 -10.65 -5.07 8.63
N ALA A 181 -11.19 -6.26 8.92
CA ALA A 181 -12.39 -6.42 9.73
C ALA A 181 -12.21 -5.89 11.15
N LEU A 182 -11.03 -6.10 11.76
CA LEU A 182 -10.77 -5.74 13.16
C LEU A 182 -10.71 -4.22 13.38
N GLY A 183 -10.19 -3.43 12.44
CA GLY A 183 -9.97 -2.02 12.75
C GLY A 183 -9.49 -1.12 11.62
N PHE A 184 -9.65 -1.49 10.35
CA PHE A 184 -9.36 -0.55 9.27
C PHE A 184 -10.44 0.54 9.19
N ALA A 185 -10.01 1.77 8.92
CA ALA A 185 -10.90 2.93 8.85
C ALA A 185 -11.92 2.78 7.73
N ALA A 186 -13.21 2.96 8.07
CA ALA A 186 -14.28 3.05 7.09
C ALA A 186 -14.18 4.37 6.29
N ASP A 187 -14.95 4.45 5.20
CA ASP A 187 -15.10 5.72 4.49
C ASP A 187 -15.62 6.83 5.40
N GLY A 188 -15.04 8.01 5.25
CA GLY A 188 -15.40 9.15 6.07
C GLY A 188 -14.25 10.13 6.32
N PRO A 189 -14.49 11.13 7.19
CA PRO A 189 -13.57 12.26 7.37
C PRO A 189 -12.15 11.86 7.77
N GLY A 190 -12.00 10.89 8.69
CA GLY A 190 -10.68 10.45 9.15
C GLY A 190 -9.86 9.77 8.06
N ARG A 191 -10.51 8.95 7.21
CA ARG A 191 -9.84 8.34 6.06
C ARG A 191 -9.47 9.39 5.01
N ALA A 192 -10.38 10.32 4.72
CA ALA A 192 -10.09 11.43 3.82
C ALA A 192 -8.94 12.33 4.35
N ALA A 193 -8.83 12.51 5.67
CA ALA A 193 -7.70 13.21 6.29
C ALA A 193 -6.39 12.45 6.10
N ALA A 194 -6.39 11.13 6.31
CA ALA A 194 -5.23 10.27 6.09
C ALA A 194 -4.69 10.40 4.65
N GLU A 195 -5.59 10.39 3.67
CA GLU A 195 -5.25 10.50 2.25
C GLU A 195 -4.68 11.86 1.85
N ARG A 196 -5.07 12.94 2.52
CA ARG A 196 -4.55 14.30 2.26
C ARG A 196 -3.27 14.62 3.02
N LEU A 197 -2.93 13.89 4.08
CA LEU A 197 -1.82 14.21 4.97
C LEU A 197 -0.48 14.35 4.22
N ALA A 198 -0.23 13.48 3.24
CA ALA A 198 1.00 13.49 2.44
C ALA A 198 1.11 14.75 1.55
N ASP A 199 0.00 15.36 1.16
CA ASP A 199 -0.01 16.59 0.36
C ASP A 199 0.20 17.83 1.23
N GLU A 200 -0.34 17.83 2.44
CA GLU A 200 -0.35 19.03 3.28
C GLU A 200 0.93 19.23 4.10
N TRP A 201 1.60 18.15 4.49
CA TRP A 201 2.81 18.23 5.32
C TRP A 201 4.03 18.84 4.60
N PRO A 202 4.40 18.41 3.36
CA PRO A 202 5.58 18.96 2.68
C PRO A 202 5.44 20.42 2.27
N ASP A 203 4.22 20.92 2.03
CA ASP A 203 3.96 22.25 1.47
C ASP A 203 4.00 23.39 2.52
N ARG A 204 4.66 23.14 3.68
CA ARG A 204 4.86 24.11 4.78
C ARG A 204 3.56 24.69 5.38
N ARG A 205 2.41 24.05 5.14
CA ARG A 205 1.11 24.46 5.70
C ARG A 205 0.93 23.86 7.10
N LEU A 206 1.81 24.23 8.03
CA LEU A 206 1.91 23.59 9.34
C LEU A 206 0.56 23.50 10.10
N CYS A 207 -0.19 24.60 10.21
CA CYS A 207 -1.50 24.58 10.88
C CYS A 207 -2.55 23.71 10.16
N ARG A 208 -2.39 23.47 8.86
CA ARG A 208 -3.27 22.58 8.09
C ARG A 208 -2.88 21.12 8.34
N ALA A 209 -1.58 20.83 8.25
CA ALA A 209 -1.03 19.50 8.55
C ALA A 209 -1.35 19.05 9.98
N GLU A 210 -1.28 19.95 10.98
CA GLU A 210 -1.68 19.62 12.36
C GLU A 210 -3.16 19.26 12.50
N ARG A 211 -4.05 20.04 11.87
CA ARG A 211 -5.49 19.76 11.89
C ARG A 211 -5.80 18.43 11.22
N THR A 212 -5.24 18.22 10.03
CA THR A 212 -5.40 16.96 9.29
C THR A 212 -4.85 15.78 10.07
N LEU A 213 -3.66 15.91 10.69
CA LEU A 213 -3.08 14.87 11.53
C LEU A 213 -3.97 14.52 12.72
N ALA A 214 -4.63 15.50 13.35
CA ALA A 214 -5.55 15.26 14.46
C ALA A 214 -6.82 14.49 14.04
N GLU A 215 -7.16 14.50 12.75
CA GLU A 215 -8.30 13.77 12.19
C GLU A 215 -7.93 12.35 11.73
N VAL A 216 -6.64 12.04 11.53
CA VAL A 216 -6.20 10.71 11.07
C VAL A 216 -6.41 9.67 12.16
N PRO A 217 -7.09 8.53 11.87
CA PRO A 217 -7.19 7.41 12.79
C PRO A 217 -5.79 6.84 13.09
N ASP A 218 -5.34 6.97 14.33
CA ASP A 218 -4.05 6.45 14.78
C ASP A 218 -4.25 5.19 15.63
N THR A 219 -3.70 4.07 15.15
CA THR A 219 -3.71 2.79 15.86
C THR A 219 -2.54 2.64 16.83
N GLY A 220 -1.59 3.59 16.83
CA GLY A 220 -0.35 3.55 17.58
C GLY A 220 0.71 2.58 17.02
N ARG A 221 0.42 1.91 15.90
CA ARG A 221 1.30 0.88 15.29
C ARG A 221 1.95 1.33 13.99
N ASP A 222 1.49 2.45 13.42
CA ASP A 222 2.05 3.00 12.19
C ASP A 222 3.24 3.92 12.48
N HIS A 223 4.45 3.36 12.38
CA HIS A 223 5.69 4.09 12.61
C HIS A 223 5.90 5.30 11.68
N VAL A 224 5.39 5.25 10.44
CA VAL A 224 5.52 6.38 9.50
C VAL A 224 4.59 7.51 9.90
N LEU A 225 3.37 7.18 10.36
CA LEU A 225 2.47 8.20 10.91
C LEU A 225 3.09 8.84 12.15
N ALA A 226 3.68 8.02 13.03
CA ALA A 226 4.39 8.52 14.21
C ALA A 226 5.58 9.43 13.85
N GLU A 227 6.30 9.14 12.76
CA GLU A 227 7.36 9.99 12.23
C GLU A 227 6.83 11.33 11.70
N VAL A 228 5.76 11.31 10.90
CA VAL A 228 5.10 12.53 10.44
C VAL A 228 4.63 13.36 11.63
N ALA A 229 4.00 12.73 12.62
CA ALA A 229 3.54 13.40 13.83
C ALA A 229 4.68 14.01 14.65
N ARG A 230 5.84 13.35 14.72
CA ARG A 230 7.05 13.91 15.34
C ARG A 230 7.58 15.10 14.53
N GLY A 231 7.65 15.00 13.21
CA GLY A 231 8.10 16.06 12.32
C GLY A 231 7.24 17.32 12.44
N VAL A 232 5.92 17.16 12.40
CA VAL A 232 4.95 18.26 12.59
C VAL A 232 5.17 18.98 13.91
N ARG A 233 5.22 18.22 15.02
CA ARG A 233 5.45 18.78 16.36
C ARG A 233 6.79 19.50 16.49
N ALA A 234 7.86 18.92 15.94
CA ALA A 234 9.18 19.53 15.96
C ALA A 234 9.19 20.88 15.22
N ARG A 235 8.54 20.94 14.05
CA ARG A 235 8.45 22.17 13.26
C ARG A 235 7.59 23.24 13.94
N ARG A 236 6.51 22.84 14.62
CA ARG A 236 5.72 23.76 15.47
C ARG A 236 6.56 24.36 16.59
N GLY A 237 7.29 23.53 17.33
CA GLY A 237 8.18 24.02 18.39
C GLY A 237 9.27 24.99 17.89
N GLU A 238 9.77 24.79 16.66
CA GLU A 238 10.70 25.73 16.03
C GLU A 238 10.03 27.08 15.70
N VAL A 239 8.83 27.06 15.11
CA VAL A 239 8.07 28.29 14.80
C VAL A 239 7.74 29.06 16.09
N ASP A 240 7.27 28.37 17.12
CA ASP A 240 6.92 29.00 18.40
C ASP A 240 8.14 29.66 19.06
N ARG A 241 9.32 29.02 18.96
CA ARG A 241 10.59 29.60 19.42
C ARG A 241 10.95 30.87 18.66
N LEU A 242 10.90 30.84 17.33
CA LEU A 242 11.22 32.01 16.49
C LEU A 242 10.26 33.17 16.74
N VAL A 243 8.97 32.90 16.95
CA VAL A 243 7.98 33.92 17.32
C VAL A 243 8.28 34.51 18.70
N ALA A 244 8.68 33.68 19.67
CA ALA A 244 9.04 34.15 21.01
C ALA A 244 10.33 35.01 20.99
N GLU A 245 11.31 34.65 20.17
CA GLU A 245 12.54 35.44 19.97
C GLU A 245 12.23 36.79 19.32
N ALA A 246 11.41 36.81 18.26
CA ALA A 246 11.01 38.05 17.59
C ALA A 246 10.23 39.01 18.50
N ARG A 247 9.46 38.50 19.46
CA ARG A 247 8.73 39.34 20.45
C ARG A 247 9.65 39.98 21.50
N ARG A 248 10.90 39.54 21.62
CA ARG A 248 11.89 40.07 22.57
C ARG A 248 12.81 41.12 21.94
N LEU A 249 12.74 41.30 20.62
CA LEU A 249 13.44 42.34 19.86
C LEU A 249 12.53 43.58 19.73
#